data_AF-W4VP93-F1
#
_entry.id   AF-W4VP93-F1
#
_cell.length_a   1.000
_cell.length_b   1.000
_cell.length_c   1.000
_cell.angle_alpha   90.00
_cell.angle_beta   90.00
_cell.angle_gamma   90.00
#
_symmetry.space_group_name_H-M   'P 1'
#
loop_
_entity.id
_entity.type
_entity.pdbx_description
1 polymer ?
#
loop_
_entity_poly.entity_id
_entity_poly.type
_entity_poly.pdbx_seq_one_letter_code
_entity_poly.pdbx_strand_id
1 'polypeptide(L)'
;MYQINGGINEEGSLYPYFQDPAYREALDYFKKMYDEGLVNEDFAVMDPAKWHDAFVNGRAGTVIDVADAASRNRDKMVKADPSLEGSVDLFGAVESPNGLFNLPTSGYNMMYAISKQKVETEEDLAKVLQFMDDMSTQEGQTLAFNGVEGKHYEMVDGAYTPTTDQALIYEYEDLNQLLTFIPENRYLEAPIR
;
A
#
# COMPACT_ATOMS: atom_id res chain seq x y z
N MET A 1 -14.57 3.84 -15.93
CA MET A 1 -14.13 3.04 -17.09
C MET A 1 -13.09 2.07 -16.54
N TYR A 2 -13.44 0.79 -16.44
CA TYR A 2 -12.62 -0.21 -15.76
C TYR A 2 -11.47 -0.64 -16.68
N GLN A 3 -10.26 -0.17 -16.40
CA GLN A 3 -9.05 -0.82 -16.90
C GLN A 3 -8.73 -1.96 -15.96
N ILE A 4 -9.35 -3.12 -16.24
CA ILE A 4 -9.03 -4.37 -15.56
C ILE A 4 -8.58 -5.32 -16.66
N ASN A 5 -7.26 -5.53 -16.73
CA ASN A 5 -6.65 -6.75 -17.27
C ASN A 5 -7.08 -7.17 -18.68
N GLY A 6 -7.43 -6.23 -19.57
CA GLY A 6 -7.95 -6.57 -20.90
C GLY A 6 -8.51 -5.38 -21.67
N GLY A 7 -8.90 -5.65 -22.92
CA GLY A 7 -9.57 -4.70 -23.81
C GLY A 7 -10.87 -5.26 -24.37
N ILE A 8 -11.58 -4.45 -25.16
CA ILE A 8 -12.76 -4.87 -25.92
C ILE A 8 -12.34 -4.98 -27.39
N ASN A 9 -12.57 -6.13 -28.02
CA ASN A 9 -12.26 -6.31 -29.44
C ASN A 9 -13.33 -5.65 -30.34
N GLU A 10 -13.12 -5.67 -31.66
CA GLU A 10 -14.06 -5.07 -32.64
C GLU A 10 -15.48 -5.68 -32.58
N GLU A 11 -15.61 -6.90 -32.05
CA GLU A 11 -16.85 -7.64 -31.90
C GLU A 11 -17.56 -7.34 -30.56
N GLY A 12 -17.00 -6.45 -29.74
CA GLY A 12 -17.55 -6.11 -28.42
C GLY A 12 -17.23 -7.13 -27.32
N SER A 13 -16.35 -8.11 -27.57
CA SER A 13 -15.95 -9.12 -26.60
C SER A 13 -14.74 -8.69 -25.78
N LEU A 14 -14.76 -8.99 -24.49
CA LEU A 14 -13.62 -8.78 -23.59
C LEU A 14 -12.52 -9.79 -23.92
N TYR A 15 -11.29 -9.34 -24.05
CA TYR A 15 -10.11 -10.20 -24.14
C TYR A 15 -9.12 -9.84 -23.02
N PRO A 16 -8.38 -10.81 -22.48
CA PRO A 16 -7.39 -10.55 -21.44
C PRO A 16 -6.14 -9.87 -22.00
N TYR A 17 -5.49 -9.01 -21.20
CA TYR A 17 -4.37 -8.16 -21.63
C TYR A 17 -3.19 -8.95 -22.23
N PHE A 18 -2.94 -10.16 -21.75
CA PHE A 18 -1.82 -10.99 -22.26
C PHE A 18 -2.05 -11.54 -23.66
N GLN A 19 -3.26 -11.40 -24.21
CA GLN A 19 -3.56 -11.69 -25.62
C GLN A 19 -3.37 -10.46 -26.51
N ASP A 20 -3.18 -9.28 -25.93
CA ASP A 20 -2.89 -8.07 -26.69
C ASP A 20 -1.47 -8.16 -27.31
N PRO A 21 -1.30 -7.85 -28.61
CA PRO A 21 0.04 -7.74 -29.20
C PRO A 21 1.00 -6.83 -28.41
N ALA A 22 0.50 -5.73 -27.83
CA ALA A 22 1.29 -4.80 -27.02
C ALA A 22 1.88 -5.46 -25.76
N TYR A 23 1.27 -6.52 -25.25
CA TYR A 23 1.82 -7.28 -24.13
C TYR A 23 3.15 -7.95 -24.51
N ARG A 24 3.24 -8.52 -25.71
CA ARG A 24 4.49 -9.12 -26.18
C ARG A 24 5.58 -8.06 -26.37
N GLU A 25 5.22 -6.91 -26.95
CA GLU A 25 6.15 -5.78 -27.10
C GLU A 25 6.68 -5.29 -25.75
N ALA A 26 5.82 -5.19 -24.73
CA ALA A 26 6.22 -4.84 -23.38
C ALA A 26 7.18 -5.88 -22.76
N LEU A 27 6.91 -7.18 -22.95
CA LEU A 27 7.81 -8.24 -22.47
C LEU A 27 9.18 -8.20 -23.15
N ASP A 28 9.23 -7.95 -24.46
CA ASP A 28 10.49 -7.82 -25.19
C ASP A 28 11.29 -6.59 -24.69
N TYR A 29 10.60 -5.49 -24.34
CA TYR A 29 11.22 -4.31 -23.71
C TYR A 29 11.73 -4.59 -22.29
N PHE A 30 10.94 -5.26 -21.44
CA PHE A 30 11.39 -5.68 -20.10
C PHE A 30 12.58 -6.62 -20.17
N LYS A 31 12.59 -7.57 -21.11
CA LYS A 31 13.74 -8.43 -21.37
C LYS A 31 14.97 -7.62 -21.77
N LYS A 32 14.82 -6.63 -22.66
CA LYS A 32 15.93 -5.75 -23.05
C LYS A 32 16.52 -5.02 -21.83
N MET A 33 15.69 -4.43 -20.98
CA MET A 33 16.17 -3.75 -19.77
C MET A 33 16.91 -4.70 -18.82
N TYR A 34 16.43 -5.94 -18.70
CA TYR A 34 17.11 -6.98 -17.93
C TYR A 34 18.46 -7.36 -18.54
N ASP A 35 18.49 -7.63 -19.85
CA ASP A 35 19.72 -8.00 -20.57
C ASP A 35 20.77 -6.87 -20.56
N GLU A 36 20.32 -5.60 -20.50
CA GLU A 36 21.17 -4.40 -20.36
C GLU A 36 21.60 -4.11 -18.91
N GLY A 37 21.15 -4.90 -17.93
CA GLY A 37 21.49 -4.74 -16.51
C GLY A 37 20.84 -3.53 -15.84
N LEU A 38 19.72 -3.03 -16.37
CA LEU A 38 18.98 -1.87 -15.85
C LEU A 38 18.00 -2.24 -14.72
N VAL A 39 17.76 -3.54 -14.52
CA VAL A 39 16.93 -4.11 -13.45
C VAL A 39 17.81 -5.02 -12.59
N ASN A 40 17.54 -5.09 -11.29
CA ASN A 40 18.26 -6.00 -10.42
C ASN A 40 18.08 -7.46 -10.87
N GLU A 41 19.17 -8.22 -10.96
CA GLU A 41 19.14 -9.59 -11.53
C GLU A 41 18.24 -10.56 -10.75
N ASP A 42 18.06 -10.29 -9.45
CA ASP A 42 17.28 -11.09 -8.51
C ASP A 42 15.83 -10.62 -8.35
N PHE A 43 15.34 -9.69 -9.19
CA PHE A 43 14.01 -9.08 -9.03
C PHE A 43 12.87 -10.08 -8.86
N ALA A 44 12.95 -11.24 -9.52
CA ALA A 44 11.92 -12.27 -9.48
C ALA A 44 11.84 -13.03 -8.13
N VAL A 45 12.89 -12.98 -7.31
CA VAL A 45 13.01 -13.72 -6.05
C VAL A 45 13.36 -12.83 -4.86
N MET A 46 13.41 -11.51 -5.07
CA MET A 46 13.74 -10.54 -4.05
C MET A 46 12.65 -10.51 -2.97
N ASP A 47 13.07 -10.58 -1.72
CA ASP A 47 12.20 -10.42 -0.55
C ASP A 47 11.50 -9.04 -0.61
N PRO A 48 10.16 -8.98 -0.59
CA PRO A 48 9.42 -7.72 -0.58
C PRO A 48 9.83 -6.75 0.52
N ALA A 49 10.28 -7.27 1.67
CA ALA A 49 10.77 -6.43 2.76
C ALA A 49 12.02 -5.62 2.39
N LYS A 50 12.73 -6.00 1.32
CA LYS A 50 14.00 -5.40 0.88
C LYS A 50 13.88 -4.59 -0.41
N TRP A 51 12.71 -4.51 -1.03
CA TRP A 51 12.54 -3.84 -2.34
C TRP A 51 13.10 -2.41 -2.38
N HIS A 52 13.08 -1.69 -1.26
CA HIS A 52 13.56 -0.32 -1.19
C HIS A 52 15.03 -0.18 -0.76
N ASP A 53 15.68 -1.25 -0.28
CA ASP A 53 17.02 -1.17 0.34
C ASP A 53 18.07 -0.61 -0.62
N ALA A 54 18.03 -0.98 -1.89
CA ALA A 54 18.98 -0.46 -2.87
C ALA A 54 18.80 1.05 -3.08
N PHE A 55 17.56 1.53 -3.15
CA PHE A 55 17.25 2.94 -3.36
C PHE A 55 17.63 3.81 -2.15
N VAL A 56 17.20 3.42 -0.95
CA VAL A 56 17.47 4.19 0.27
C VAL A 56 18.97 4.24 0.62
N ASN A 57 19.76 3.28 0.15
CA ASN A 57 21.22 3.27 0.30
C ASN A 57 21.96 3.89 -0.91
N GLY A 58 21.26 4.58 -1.81
CA GLY A 58 21.87 5.27 -2.96
C GLY A 58 22.46 4.34 -4.02
N ARG A 59 22.07 3.06 -4.05
CA ARG A 59 22.53 2.05 -5.02
C ARG A 59 21.58 1.85 -6.20
N ALA A 60 20.35 2.38 -6.11
CA ALA A 60 19.38 2.39 -7.20
C ALA A 60 18.84 3.80 -7.42
N GLY A 61 18.59 4.17 -8.68
CA GLY A 61 18.06 5.50 -9.04
C GLY A 61 16.54 5.57 -9.12
N THR A 62 15.85 4.44 -9.24
CA THR A 62 14.39 4.37 -9.41
C THR A 62 13.82 3.18 -8.66
N VAL A 63 12.64 3.36 -8.06
CA VAL A 63 11.78 2.27 -7.57
C VAL A 63 10.39 2.46 -8.20
N ILE A 64 9.79 1.37 -8.66
CA ILE A 64 8.42 1.35 -9.18
C ILE A 64 7.51 0.80 -8.08
N ASP A 65 6.67 1.65 -7.48
CA ASP A 65 5.75 1.29 -6.41
C ASP A 65 4.61 2.33 -6.29
N VAL A 66 3.73 2.15 -5.31
CA VAL A 66 2.68 3.11 -4.92
C VAL A 66 3.26 4.47 -4.49
N ALA A 67 2.49 5.54 -4.69
CA ALA A 67 2.98 6.93 -4.56
C ALA A 67 3.53 7.28 -3.17
N ASP A 68 2.96 6.72 -2.10
CA ASP A 68 3.39 6.93 -0.72
C ASP A 68 4.77 6.32 -0.40
N ALA A 69 5.27 5.41 -1.24
CA ALA A 69 6.64 4.91 -1.14
C ALA A 69 7.69 6.02 -1.30
N ALA A 70 7.40 7.07 -2.09
CA ALA A 70 8.32 8.20 -2.26
C ALA A 70 8.59 8.90 -0.92
N SER A 71 7.53 9.24 -0.17
CA SER A 71 7.64 9.86 1.15
C SER A 71 8.37 8.94 2.14
N ARG A 72 8.02 7.65 2.20
CA ARG A 72 8.70 6.69 3.10
C ARG A 72 10.20 6.59 2.83
N ASN A 73 10.60 6.52 1.55
CA ASN A 73 12.01 6.40 1.18
C ASN A 73 12.77 7.69 1.46
N ARG A 74 12.18 8.86 1.13
CA ARG A 74 12.73 10.17 1.49
C ARG A 74 12.97 10.26 3.00
N ASP A 75 11.97 9.94 3.82
CA ASP A 75 12.08 10.08 5.28
C ASP A 75 13.18 9.18 5.85
N LYS A 76 13.33 7.95 5.33
CA LYS A 76 14.43 7.05 5.69
C LYS A 76 15.80 7.63 5.30
N MET A 77 15.92 8.18 4.10
CA MET A 77 17.16 8.77 3.59
C MET A 77 17.56 10.03 4.37
N VAL A 78 16.62 10.95 4.59
CA VAL A 78 16.84 12.20 5.35
C VAL A 78 17.16 11.93 6.82
N LYS A 79 16.55 10.91 7.42
CA LYS A 79 16.90 10.47 8.78
C LYS A 79 18.34 9.98 8.88
N ALA A 80 18.85 9.32 7.83
CA ALA A 80 20.23 8.85 7.78
C ALA A 80 21.22 9.99 7.45
N ASP A 81 20.83 10.88 6.53
CA ASP A 81 21.60 12.05 6.11
C ASP A 81 20.67 13.22 5.77
N PRO A 82 20.58 14.25 6.64
CA PRO A 82 19.72 15.41 6.42
C PRO A 82 20.02 16.22 5.16
N SER A 83 21.20 16.06 4.55
CA SER A 83 21.53 16.75 3.28
C SER A 83 20.78 16.19 2.07
N LEU A 84 20.15 15.02 2.21
CA LEU A 84 19.33 14.37 1.18
C LEU A 84 17.90 14.92 1.12
N GLU A 85 17.60 16.01 1.82
CA GLU A 85 16.30 16.68 1.70
C GLU A 85 16.05 17.10 0.24
N GLY A 86 14.85 16.79 -0.29
CA GLY A 86 14.51 17.02 -1.69
C GLY A 86 15.20 16.10 -2.72
N SER A 87 15.88 15.03 -2.28
CA SER A 87 16.55 14.08 -3.20
C SER A 87 15.63 13.03 -3.85
N VAL A 88 14.38 12.92 -3.38
CA VAL A 88 13.40 11.95 -3.87
C VAL A 88 12.23 12.70 -4.50
N ASP A 89 11.84 12.30 -5.70
CA ASP A 89 10.70 12.85 -6.44
C ASP A 89 9.78 11.71 -6.92
N LEU A 90 8.52 12.04 -7.18
CA LEU A 90 7.51 11.11 -7.67
C LEU A 90 7.28 11.35 -9.17
N PHE A 91 7.62 10.36 -9.99
CA PHE A 91 7.28 10.35 -11.40
C PHE A 91 6.03 9.49 -11.62
N GLY A 92 4.97 10.11 -12.13
CA GLY A 92 3.75 9.39 -12.53
C GLY A 92 3.96 8.51 -13.76
N ALA A 93 2.89 7.90 -14.27
CA ALA A 93 2.98 7.11 -15.48
C ALA A 93 3.54 7.91 -16.68
N VAL A 94 4.25 7.20 -17.55
CA VAL A 94 4.74 7.73 -18.81
C VAL A 94 3.62 7.66 -19.84
N GLU A 95 3.29 8.78 -20.47
CA GLU A 95 2.29 8.82 -21.54
C GLU A 95 2.78 8.03 -22.75
N SER A 96 1.91 7.14 -23.26
CA SER A 96 2.12 6.40 -24.50
C SER A 96 1.38 7.08 -25.66
N PRO A 97 1.65 6.72 -26.92
CA PRO A 97 0.83 7.17 -28.05
C PRO A 97 -0.66 6.85 -27.93
N ASN A 98 -1.00 5.85 -27.09
CA ASN A 98 -2.38 5.45 -26.81
C ASN A 98 -2.99 6.20 -25.61
N GLY A 99 -2.25 7.14 -25.01
CA GLY A 99 -2.63 7.93 -23.85
C GLY A 99 -1.88 7.54 -22.57
N LEU A 100 -2.30 8.17 -21.47
CA LEU A 100 -1.79 7.95 -20.12
C LEU A 100 -2.56 6.81 -19.44
N PHE A 101 -1.83 5.79 -18.98
CA PHE A 101 -2.38 4.63 -18.31
C PHE A 101 -1.72 4.46 -16.95
N ASN A 102 -2.50 4.33 -15.88
CA ASN A 102 -2.01 4.00 -14.55
C ASN A 102 -2.67 2.69 -14.10
N LEU A 103 -1.93 1.80 -13.46
CA LEU A 103 -2.56 0.69 -12.75
C LEU A 103 -3.29 1.24 -11.52
N PRO A 104 -4.63 1.16 -11.46
CA PRO A 104 -5.30 1.46 -10.21
C PRO A 104 -5.04 0.32 -9.23
N THR A 105 -5.05 0.61 -7.93
CA THR A 105 -5.36 -0.42 -6.93
C THR A 105 -6.69 -1.04 -7.29
N SER A 106 -6.80 -2.36 -7.17
CA SER A 106 -7.92 -3.16 -7.66
C SER A 106 -9.31 -2.80 -7.09
N GLY A 107 -9.39 -1.87 -6.14
CA GLY A 107 -10.65 -1.49 -5.47
C GLY A 107 -11.26 -2.58 -4.59
N TYR A 108 -10.66 -3.79 -4.58
CA TYR A 108 -11.04 -4.93 -3.76
C TYR A 108 -9.94 -5.33 -2.76
N ASN A 109 -8.99 -4.43 -2.47
CA ASN A 109 -8.06 -4.71 -1.38
C ASN A 109 -8.86 -4.65 -0.06
N MET A 110 -8.91 -5.78 0.65
CA MET A 110 -9.74 -6.02 1.84
C MET A 110 -11.26 -6.18 1.54
N MET A 111 -11.73 -7.42 1.45
CA MET A 111 -13.15 -7.75 1.51
C MET A 111 -13.41 -8.69 2.69
N TYR A 112 -14.34 -8.32 3.57
CA TYR A 112 -14.87 -9.24 4.57
C TYR A 112 -15.91 -10.17 3.96
N ALA A 113 -15.68 -11.47 4.10
CA ALA A 113 -16.66 -12.49 3.77
C ALA A 113 -17.06 -13.23 5.05
N ILE A 114 -18.36 -13.21 5.38
CA ILE A 114 -18.89 -13.93 6.54
C ILE A 114 -19.33 -15.32 6.09
N SER A 115 -18.66 -16.36 6.60
CA SER A 115 -18.92 -17.74 6.21
C SER A 115 -20.24 -18.25 6.79
N LYS A 116 -21.20 -18.59 5.93
CA LYS A 116 -22.45 -19.26 6.33
C LYS A 116 -22.24 -20.65 6.94
N GLN A 117 -21.07 -21.27 6.76
CA GLN A 117 -20.75 -22.58 7.33
C GLN A 117 -20.20 -22.49 8.77
N LYS A 118 -19.82 -21.30 9.23
CA LYS A 118 -19.23 -21.07 10.56
C LYS A 118 -20.07 -20.12 11.40
N VAL A 119 -20.81 -19.23 10.73
CA VAL A 119 -21.77 -18.31 11.32
C VAL A 119 -23.14 -18.78 10.86
N GLU A 120 -23.71 -19.74 11.61
CA GLU A 120 -24.94 -20.43 11.23
C GLU A 120 -26.21 -19.74 11.76
N THR A 121 -26.07 -18.93 12.80
CA THR A 121 -27.18 -18.29 13.49
C THR A 121 -27.15 -16.76 13.35
N GLU A 122 -28.32 -16.13 13.46
CA GLU A 122 -28.40 -14.66 13.50
C GLU A 122 -27.69 -14.07 14.73
N GLU A 123 -27.65 -14.81 15.85
CA GLU A 123 -26.93 -14.39 17.05
C GLU A 123 -25.42 -14.33 16.79
N ASP A 124 -24.86 -15.34 16.12
CA ASP A 124 -23.44 -15.34 15.78
C ASP A 124 -23.11 -14.27 14.73
N LEU A 125 -24.02 -14.06 13.76
CA LEU A 125 -23.88 -12.97 12.80
C LEU A 125 -23.87 -11.61 13.51
N ALA A 126 -24.77 -11.40 14.47
CA ALA A 126 -24.83 -10.17 15.24
C ALA A 126 -23.52 -9.92 16.01
N LYS A 127 -22.88 -10.95 16.57
CA LYS A 127 -21.56 -10.82 17.22
C LYS A 127 -20.46 -10.39 16.25
N VAL A 128 -20.44 -10.97 15.04
CA VAL A 128 -19.46 -10.59 14.00
C VAL A 128 -19.66 -9.14 13.56
N LEU A 129 -20.91 -8.74 13.31
CA LEU A 129 -21.23 -7.37 12.91
C LEU A 129 -20.94 -6.37 14.05
N GLN A 130 -21.21 -6.73 15.30
CA GLN A 130 -20.88 -5.90 16.46
C GLN A 130 -19.37 -5.69 16.57
N PHE A 131 -18.55 -6.72 16.37
CA PHE A 131 -17.09 -6.54 16.34
C PHE A 131 -16.64 -5.54 15.25
N MET A 132 -17.22 -5.62 14.05
CA MET A 132 -16.92 -4.68 12.97
C MET A 132 -17.35 -3.24 13.30
N ASP A 133 -18.50 -3.09 13.98
CA ASP A 133 -19.02 -1.81 14.47
C ASP A 133 -18.12 -1.23 15.58
N ASP A 134 -17.72 -2.05 16.56
CA ASP A 134 -16.83 -1.69 17.66
C ASP A 134 -15.48 -1.21 17.14
N MET A 135 -14.90 -1.91 16.15
CA MET A 135 -13.66 -1.48 15.50
C MET A 135 -13.81 -0.13 14.76
N SER A 136 -15.02 0.24 14.37
CA SER A 136 -15.32 1.50 13.69
C SER A 136 -15.52 2.68 14.67
N THR A 137 -15.62 2.41 15.97
CA THR A 137 -15.65 3.45 17.02
C THR A 137 -14.32 4.20 17.13
N GLN A 138 -14.29 5.34 17.83
CA GLN A 138 -13.05 6.07 18.09
C GLN A 138 -12.01 5.22 18.84
N GLU A 139 -12.46 4.43 19.82
CA GLU A 139 -11.57 3.54 20.58
C GLU A 139 -10.99 2.44 19.69
N GLY A 140 -11.83 1.78 18.89
CA GLY A 140 -11.39 0.75 17.94
C GLY A 140 -10.42 1.28 16.89
N GLN A 141 -10.71 2.45 16.32
CA GLN A 141 -9.81 3.11 15.37
C GLN A 141 -8.49 3.54 16.03
N THR A 142 -8.53 4.08 17.24
CA THR A 142 -7.32 4.47 17.99
C THR A 142 -6.46 3.24 18.29
N LEU A 143 -7.07 2.13 18.73
CA LEU A 143 -6.34 0.88 18.94
C LEU A 143 -5.67 0.39 17.65
N ALA A 144 -6.40 0.40 16.54
CA ALA A 144 -5.92 -0.12 15.26
C ALA A 144 -4.87 0.77 14.56
N PHE A 145 -4.93 2.10 14.74
CA PHE A 145 -4.01 3.05 14.08
C PHE A 145 -2.90 3.58 14.98
N ASN A 146 -3.13 3.65 16.29
CA ASN A 146 -2.22 4.28 17.23
C ASN A 146 -1.68 3.29 18.26
N GLY A 147 -2.36 2.16 18.47
CA GLY A 147 -2.00 1.17 19.47
C GLY A 147 -2.58 1.50 20.85
N VAL A 148 -1.81 1.24 21.92
CA VAL A 148 -2.25 1.38 23.32
C VAL A 148 -1.48 2.53 23.97
N GLU A 149 -2.20 3.47 24.58
CA GLU A 149 -1.59 4.56 25.37
C GLU A 149 -0.74 4.00 26.51
N GLY A 150 0.43 4.59 26.76
CA GLY A 150 1.39 4.06 27.75
C GLY A 150 2.34 2.99 27.21
N LYS A 151 2.10 2.49 25.98
CA LYS A 151 2.91 1.45 25.34
C LYS A 151 3.35 1.84 23.93
N HIS A 152 2.38 2.13 23.05
CA HIS A 152 2.62 2.46 21.66
C HIS A 152 2.63 3.97 21.42
N TYR A 153 1.99 4.75 22.29
CA TYR A 153 2.00 6.22 22.24
C TYR A 153 1.75 6.83 23.62
N GLU A 154 1.97 8.14 23.72
CA GLU A 154 1.63 8.97 24.87
C GLU A 154 0.85 10.21 24.43
N MET A 155 0.05 10.78 25.34
CA MET A 155 -0.57 12.09 25.17
C MET A 155 0.26 13.14 25.93
N VAL A 156 1.02 13.96 25.20
CA VAL A 156 1.85 15.03 25.78
C VAL A 156 1.20 16.37 25.48
N ASP A 157 0.81 17.10 26.53
CA ASP A 157 0.10 18.39 26.40
C ASP A 157 -1.16 18.34 25.51
N GLY A 158 -1.86 17.19 25.53
CA GLY A 158 -3.04 16.94 24.71
C GLY A 158 -2.73 16.56 23.25
N ALA A 159 -1.46 16.39 22.89
CA ALA A 159 -1.02 15.96 21.57
C ALA A 159 -0.56 14.50 21.56
N TYR A 160 -0.98 13.76 20.53
CA TYR A 160 -0.54 12.40 20.26
C TYR A 160 0.97 12.37 19.93
N THR A 161 1.72 11.56 20.68
CA THR A 161 3.15 11.31 20.47
C THR A 161 3.38 9.81 20.28
N PRO A 162 3.63 9.33 19.05
CA PRO A 162 3.88 7.91 18.79
C PRO A 162 5.23 7.44 19.33
N THR A 163 5.34 6.15 19.64
CA THR A 163 6.63 5.49 19.84
C THR A 163 7.49 5.57 18.59
N THR A 164 8.81 5.56 18.78
CA THR A 164 9.79 5.43 17.68
C THR A 164 10.48 4.07 17.69
N ASP A 165 10.11 3.18 18.62
CA ASP A 165 10.61 1.82 18.71
C ASP A 165 9.89 0.93 17.68
N GLN A 166 10.67 0.40 16.73
CA GLN A 166 10.13 -0.41 15.65
C GLN A 166 9.48 -1.72 16.13
N ALA A 167 9.99 -2.35 17.20
CA ALA A 167 9.40 -3.58 17.73
C ALA A 167 8.01 -3.33 18.31
N LEU A 168 7.79 -2.17 18.93
CA LEU A 168 6.49 -1.76 19.43
C LEU A 168 5.52 -1.37 18.30
N ILE A 169 6.02 -0.79 17.21
CA ILE A 169 5.20 -0.47 16.03
C ILE A 169 4.64 -1.75 15.40
N TYR A 170 5.47 -2.80 15.29
CA TYR A 170 5.06 -4.11 14.74
C TYR A 170 3.93 -4.79 15.53
N GLU A 171 3.65 -4.37 16.76
CA GLU A 171 2.56 -4.96 17.54
C GLU A 171 1.17 -4.50 17.09
N TYR A 172 1.05 -3.34 16.41
CA TYR A 172 -0.26 -2.77 16.08
C TYR A 172 -0.42 -2.36 14.61
N GLU A 173 0.66 -2.19 13.84
CA GLU A 173 0.59 -1.56 12.49
C GLU A 173 -0.36 -2.27 11.51
N ASP A 174 -0.54 -3.58 11.65
CA ASP A 174 -1.42 -4.39 10.79
C ASP A 174 -2.89 -4.40 11.25
N LEU A 175 -3.18 -3.94 12.47
CA LEU A 175 -4.55 -3.93 13.00
C LEU A 175 -5.47 -2.99 12.22
N ASN A 176 -4.91 -1.98 11.54
CA ASN A 176 -5.68 -1.08 10.69
C ASN A 176 -6.35 -1.81 9.51
N GLN A 177 -5.88 -3.01 9.13
CA GLN A 177 -6.51 -3.84 8.10
C GLN A 177 -7.88 -4.37 8.56
N LEU A 178 -8.17 -4.32 9.87
CA LEU A 178 -9.46 -4.68 10.45
C LEU A 178 -10.57 -3.62 10.23
N LEU A 179 -10.19 -2.42 9.82
CA LEU A 179 -11.11 -1.28 9.78
C LEU A 179 -11.89 -1.20 8.47
N THR A 180 -13.15 -0.76 8.59
CA THR A 180 -14.04 -0.54 7.44
C THR A 180 -14.03 0.90 6.92
N PHE A 181 -13.43 1.83 7.68
CA PHE A 181 -13.38 3.28 7.38
C PHE A 181 -14.74 3.95 7.22
N ILE A 182 -15.77 3.42 7.88
CA ILE A 182 -17.12 3.97 7.90
C ILE A 182 -17.47 4.42 9.34
N PRO A 183 -18.09 5.60 9.55
CA PRO A 183 -18.42 6.61 8.55
C PRO A 183 -17.27 7.57 8.24
N GLU A 184 -16.28 7.70 9.13
CA GLU A 184 -15.19 8.66 9.03
C GLU A 184 -13.97 8.22 9.86
N ASN A 185 -12.83 8.85 9.61
CA ASN A 185 -11.61 8.64 10.39
C ASN A 185 -11.74 9.33 11.76
N ARG A 186 -11.43 8.59 12.82
CA ARG A 186 -11.52 9.02 14.22
C ARG A 186 -10.27 8.67 15.05
N TYR A 187 -9.24 8.13 14.42
CA TYR A 187 -7.94 7.87 15.05
C TYR A 187 -7.18 9.17 15.33
N LEU A 188 -6.17 9.09 16.19
CA LEU A 188 -5.34 10.24 16.55
C LEU A 188 -4.36 10.56 15.42
N GLU A 189 -4.29 11.83 15.03
CA GLU A 189 -3.32 12.32 14.05
C GLU A 189 -2.15 13.00 14.77
N ALA A 190 -0.92 12.69 14.33
CA ALA A 190 0.23 13.47 14.73
C ALA A 190 0.08 14.88 14.13
N PRO A 191 0.51 15.94 14.84
CA PRO A 191 0.57 17.28 14.27
C PRO A 191 1.37 17.25 12.97
N ILE A 192 0.80 17.79 11.88
CA ILE A 192 1.50 17.95 10.61
C ILE A 192 2.73 18.83 10.89
N ARG A 193 3.93 18.28 10.68
CA ARG A 193 5.19 19.02 10.78
C ARG A 193 5.48 19.77 9.50
#